data_AF-A0A2T5H8G5-F1
#
_entry.id   AF-A0A2T5H8G5-F1
#
_cell.length_a   1.000
_cell.length_b   1.000
_cell.length_c   1.000
_cell.angle_alpha   90.00
_cell.angle_beta   90.00
_cell.angle_gamma   90.00
#
_symmetry.space_group_name_H-M   'P 1'
#
loop_
_entity.id
_entity.type
_entity.pdbx_description
1 polymer ?
#
loop_
_entity_poly.entity_id
_entity_poly.type
_entity_poly.pdbx_seq_one_letter_code
_entity_poly.pdbx_strand_id
1 'polypeptide(L)'
;MSRQIYLIDTNIIIGLEDNKTVQPVFATFIQLATKNKVDIFIHAAARDDIARDKNVERRTISESKLQKFSHIDKVRGFDATQLGAEFGHIRKPNDVVDVTLLHCLHIGAADFLVTQDRGLHDRARRHSSELGRRVLHIADAVDLLQTTFEPKESPVRFVEEVAANTIPLTDKIFDSLREDYEPFDQWWKEKCVREHRQCWIVADNNTKSIAGLIVRKDETPENTDATLPANKILKICTFKVRPESRGVKLGELLLKKVFWFAQKNAYDLVYVTTYKTQNSLIDLLEYYGFQHTATKPDGELIYEKTFSQGKLNRQPGNDLFTTARISYPRFVTDNKVRAFGIPIKEGYHDTLYPDLKFRPQADLFENAGIIGGPQRPGNTIRKVYLCRAKSNLGEPGSVLFFYKGKSKHDPSQAITAVGIFEEVASASSTKELMTLSGGRSVYSEEELESWNASKADPIKVINYLLAGYIEPPVSIGELKEIGVFGAHPPQSIFEIKESLQKLLERAKLGFKT
;
A
#
# COMPACT_ATOMS: atom_id res chain seq x y z
N MET A 1 -4.30 29.81 1.97
CA MET A 1 -4.17 28.39 1.59
C MET A 1 -5.39 27.64 2.10
N SER A 2 -6.02 26.80 1.27
CA SER A 2 -7.14 25.95 1.71
C SER A 2 -6.58 24.86 2.64
N ARG A 3 -7.08 24.78 3.88
CA ARG A 3 -6.67 23.76 4.84
C ARG A 3 -7.21 22.40 4.43
N GLN A 4 -6.47 21.33 4.73
CA GLN A 4 -6.97 19.96 4.60
C GLN A 4 -7.97 19.69 5.73
N ILE A 5 -9.03 18.93 5.43
CA ILE A 5 -10.12 18.60 6.34
C ILE A 5 -10.15 17.08 6.54
N TYR A 6 -9.99 16.63 7.78
CA TYR A 6 -10.07 15.22 8.14
C TYR A 6 -11.34 14.98 8.96
N LEU A 7 -12.17 14.05 8.50
CA LEU A 7 -13.36 13.58 9.19
C LEU A 7 -12.99 12.38 10.06
N ILE A 8 -13.27 12.43 11.36
CA ILE A 8 -13.04 11.31 12.27
C ILE A 8 -14.36 10.59 12.52
N ASP A 9 -14.33 9.28 12.37
CA ASP A 9 -15.41 8.38 12.73
C ASP A 9 -15.47 8.17 14.27
N THR A 10 -16.66 8.00 14.81
CA THR A 10 -16.89 7.82 16.25
C THR A 10 -16.22 6.59 16.81
N ASN A 11 -16.04 5.53 16.02
CA ASN A 11 -15.34 4.33 16.45
C ASN A 11 -13.89 4.59 16.91
N ILE A 12 -13.22 5.60 16.36
CA ILE A 12 -11.86 5.97 16.77
C ILE A 12 -11.91 6.62 18.15
N ILE A 13 -12.91 7.46 18.39
CA ILE A 13 -13.05 8.22 19.64
C ILE A 13 -13.50 7.29 20.78
N ILE A 14 -14.42 6.36 20.50
CA ILE A 14 -14.88 5.33 21.43
C ILE A 14 -13.75 4.32 21.70
N GLY A 15 -12.99 3.92 20.66
CA GLY A 15 -11.87 2.99 20.80
C GLY A 15 -10.70 3.49 21.67
N LEU A 16 -10.66 4.78 22.01
CA LEU A 16 -9.73 5.35 22.99
C LEU A 16 -10.06 4.93 24.44
N GLU A 17 -11.25 4.40 24.70
CA GLU A 17 -11.72 4.03 26.04
C GLU A 17 -11.32 2.59 26.42
N ASP A 18 -11.28 1.69 25.44
CA ASP A 18 -11.12 0.25 25.68
C ASP A 18 -9.71 -0.31 25.37
N ASN A 19 -8.81 0.43 24.70
CA ASN A 19 -7.51 -0.11 24.24
C ASN A 19 -6.28 0.80 24.49
N LYS A 20 -5.21 0.22 25.05
CA LYS A 20 -3.93 0.92 25.34
C LYS A 20 -3.11 1.31 24.10
N THR A 21 -3.27 0.63 22.96
CA THR A 21 -2.44 0.86 21.75
C THR A 21 -2.98 1.94 20.81
N VAL A 22 -4.28 2.27 20.87
CA VAL A 22 -4.91 3.30 20.03
C VAL A 22 -4.60 4.72 20.55
N GLN A 23 -4.44 4.87 21.87
CA GLN A 23 -4.21 6.17 22.51
C GLN A 23 -2.92 6.88 22.03
N PRO A 24 -1.74 6.23 21.92
CA PRO A 24 -0.54 6.90 21.46
C PRO A 24 -0.63 7.38 20.00
N VAL A 25 -1.12 6.51 19.10
CA VAL A 25 -1.20 6.82 17.67
C VAL A 25 -2.20 7.96 17.41
N PHE A 26 -3.33 7.95 18.12
CA PHE A 26 -4.31 9.03 18.04
C PHE A 26 -3.77 10.35 18.58
N ALA A 27 -3.03 10.33 19.70
CA ALA A 27 -2.41 11.55 20.23
C ALA A 27 -1.41 12.16 19.23
N THR A 28 -0.59 11.32 18.59
CA THR A 28 0.31 11.74 17.49
C THR A 28 -0.47 12.33 16.32
N PHE A 29 -1.59 11.74 15.92
CA PHE A 29 -2.46 12.27 14.87
C PHE A 29 -2.96 13.69 15.18
N ILE A 30 -3.52 13.92 16.36
CA ILE A 30 -4.00 15.24 16.78
C ILE A 30 -2.87 16.27 16.84
N GLN A 31 -1.71 15.87 17.37
CA GLN A 31 -0.53 16.74 17.46
C GLN A 31 -0.07 17.19 16.06
N LEU A 32 0.05 16.26 15.11
CA LEU A 32 0.47 16.54 13.74
C LEU A 32 -0.55 17.40 13.00
N ALA A 33 -1.85 17.11 13.15
CA ALA A 33 -2.89 17.91 12.52
C ALA A 33 -2.88 19.36 13.02
N THR A 34 -2.73 19.54 14.34
CA THR A 34 -2.65 20.87 14.96
C THR A 34 -1.41 21.63 14.50
N LYS A 35 -0.24 20.97 14.51
CA LYS A 35 1.05 21.52 14.06
C LYS A 35 0.98 22.04 12.61
N ASN A 36 0.32 21.28 11.74
CA ASN A 36 0.26 21.55 10.30
C ASN A 36 -1.03 22.28 9.86
N LYS A 37 -1.83 22.79 10.81
CA LYS A 37 -3.08 23.55 10.54
C LYS A 37 -4.08 22.75 9.68
N VAL A 38 -4.15 21.45 9.89
CA VAL A 38 -5.16 20.55 9.33
C VAL A 38 -6.38 20.60 10.25
N ASP A 39 -7.54 20.86 9.66
CA ASP A 39 -8.78 20.96 10.44
C ASP A 39 -9.39 19.55 10.61
N ILE A 40 -9.76 19.23 11.86
CA ILE A 40 -10.35 17.94 12.22
C ILE A 40 -11.82 18.16 12.55
N PHE A 41 -12.68 17.35 11.93
CA PHE A 41 -14.11 17.38 12.12
C PHE A 41 -14.68 16.02 12.49
N ILE A 42 -15.85 16.05 13.11
CA ILE A 42 -16.74 14.90 13.29
C ILE A 42 -18.02 15.14 12.50
N HIS A 43 -18.67 14.08 12.03
CA HIS A 43 -19.97 14.26 11.37
C HIS A 43 -21.09 14.36 12.40
N ALA A 44 -22.07 15.24 12.21
CA ALA A 44 -23.20 15.39 13.13
C ALA A 44 -24.02 14.10 13.28
N ALA A 45 -24.08 13.27 12.24
CA ALA A 45 -24.71 11.94 12.30
C ALA A 45 -24.05 10.99 13.31
N ALA A 46 -22.78 11.21 13.65
CA ALA A 46 -22.07 10.37 14.61
C ALA A 46 -22.57 10.59 16.06
N ARG A 47 -23.24 11.72 16.33
CA ARG A 47 -23.97 11.90 17.60
C ARG A 47 -25.17 10.96 17.71
N ASP A 48 -25.79 10.58 16.60
CA ASP A 48 -26.90 9.63 16.61
C ASP A 48 -26.44 8.24 17.03
N ASP A 49 -25.20 7.84 16.69
CA ASP A 49 -24.61 6.56 17.13
C ASP A 49 -24.38 6.51 18.63
N ILE A 50 -23.80 7.58 19.21
CA ILE A 50 -23.54 7.65 20.65
C ILE A 50 -24.85 7.75 21.43
N ALA A 51 -25.86 8.47 20.93
CA ALA A 51 -27.17 8.53 21.56
C ALA A 51 -27.85 7.16 21.66
N ARG A 52 -27.52 6.23 20.75
CA ARG A 52 -28.02 4.84 20.74
C ARG A 52 -27.24 3.91 21.67
N ASP A 53 -26.18 4.37 22.32
CA ASP A 53 -25.43 3.58 23.29
C ASP A 53 -26.27 3.29 24.54
N LYS A 54 -26.40 2.00 24.89
CA LYS A 54 -27.14 1.53 26.05
C LYS A 54 -26.40 1.78 27.37
N ASN A 55 -25.07 1.94 27.33
CA ASN A 55 -24.28 2.22 28.51
C ASN A 55 -24.22 3.73 28.76
N VAL A 56 -24.87 4.18 29.84
CA VAL A 56 -25.00 5.60 30.20
C VAL A 56 -23.64 6.24 30.51
N GLU A 57 -22.74 5.55 31.22
CA GLU A 57 -21.39 6.06 31.52
C GLU A 57 -20.58 6.25 30.24
N ARG A 58 -20.53 5.21 29.39
CA ARG A 58 -19.79 5.25 28.12
C ARG A 58 -20.32 6.36 27.20
N ARG A 59 -21.65 6.53 27.15
CA ARG A 59 -22.30 7.60 26.38
C ARG A 59 -21.87 8.98 26.87
N THR A 60 -21.89 9.24 28.17
CA THR A 60 -21.52 10.55 28.74
C THR A 60 -20.04 10.87 28.49
N ILE A 61 -19.14 9.88 28.60
CA ILE A 61 -17.72 10.07 28.32
C ILE A 61 -17.49 10.37 26.83
N SER A 62 -18.13 9.59 25.96
CA SER A 62 -18.05 9.77 24.50
C SER A 62 -18.59 11.14 24.05
N GLU A 63 -19.73 11.58 24.59
CA GLU A 63 -20.31 12.91 24.31
C GLU A 63 -19.36 14.04 24.73
N SER A 64 -18.76 13.94 25.92
CA SER A 64 -17.80 14.94 26.42
C SER A 64 -16.57 15.07 25.50
N LYS A 65 -16.09 13.96 24.94
CA LYS A 65 -14.97 13.97 23.98
C LYS A 65 -15.36 14.57 22.63
N LEU A 66 -16.56 14.28 22.13
CA LEU A 66 -17.04 14.86 20.86
C LEU A 66 -17.15 16.38 20.88
N GLN A 67 -17.46 16.99 22.03
CA GLN A 67 -17.56 18.45 22.15
C GLN A 67 -16.24 19.18 21.84
N LYS A 68 -15.11 18.48 21.88
CA LYS A 68 -13.79 19.05 21.56
C LYS A 68 -13.55 19.24 20.06
N PHE A 69 -14.38 18.63 19.21
CA PHE A 69 -14.22 18.67 17.76
C PHE A 69 -15.28 19.54 17.09
N SER A 70 -14.89 20.26 16.04
CA SER A 70 -15.83 20.93 15.14
C SER A 70 -16.65 19.89 14.38
N HIS A 71 -17.88 20.24 13.98
CA HIS A 71 -18.78 19.30 13.30
C HIS A 71 -19.13 19.74 11.89
N ILE A 72 -19.31 18.74 11.01
CA ILE A 72 -19.94 18.91 9.70
C ILE A 72 -21.42 18.55 9.85
N ASP A 73 -22.28 19.47 9.42
CA ASP A 73 -23.74 19.31 9.48
C ASP A 73 -24.26 18.30 8.47
N LYS A 74 -25.43 17.73 8.79
CA LYS A 74 -26.16 16.85 7.85
C LYS A 74 -26.64 17.65 6.64
N VAL A 75 -26.53 17.07 5.46
CA VAL A 75 -27.07 17.65 4.22
C VAL A 75 -28.59 17.73 4.31
N ARG A 76 -29.17 18.88 3.95
CA ARG A 76 -30.64 19.10 3.97
C ARG A 76 -31.30 18.29 2.84
N GLY A 77 -32.42 17.61 3.14
CA GLY A 77 -33.17 16.81 2.16
C GLY A 77 -32.67 15.37 1.98
N PHE A 78 -31.98 14.84 2.99
CA PHE A 78 -31.34 13.52 3.01
C PHE A 78 -32.33 12.36 2.77
N ASP A 79 -32.22 11.66 1.63
CA ASP A 79 -32.91 10.39 1.39
C ASP A 79 -31.92 9.23 1.56
N ALA A 80 -32.06 8.49 2.67
CA ALA A 80 -31.25 7.31 2.96
C ALA A 80 -31.35 6.26 1.84
N THR A 81 -32.45 6.24 1.09
CA THR A 81 -32.67 5.30 -0.02
C THR A 81 -31.74 5.58 -1.19
N GLN A 82 -31.51 6.85 -1.53
CA GLN A 82 -30.60 7.26 -2.61
C GLN A 82 -29.15 6.91 -2.28
N LEU A 83 -28.71 7.19 -1.05
CA LEU A 83 -27.35 6.87 -0.60
C LEU A 83 -27.11 5.38 -0.43
N GLY A 84 -28.15 4.63 -0.05
CA GLY A 84 -28.09 3.18 -0.02
C GLY A 84 -27.96 2.56 -1.43
N ALA A 85 -28.43 3.25 -2.47
CA ALA A 85 -28.21 2.83 -3.86
C ALA A 85 -26.79 3.16 -4.34
N GLU A 86 -26.23 4.29 -3.90
CA GLU A 86 -24.90 4.76 -4.32
C GLU A 86 -23.77 4.07 -3.53
N PHE A 87 -23.78 4.13 -2.20
CA PHE A 87 -22.71 3.65 -1.32
C PHE A 87 -23.00 2.25 -0.70
N GLY A 88 -24.06 1.60 -1.18
CA GLY A 88 -24.42 0.23 -0.86
C GLY A 88 -25.52 0.09 0.20
N HIS A 89 -26.22 -1.06 0.16
CA HIS A 89 -27.45 -1.27 0.92
C HIS A 89 -27.34 -0.98 2.42
N ILE A 90 -28.38 -0.32 2.93
CA ILE A 90 -28.58 -0.01 4.35
C ILE A 90 -29.41 -1.14 4.95
N ARG A 91 -28.81 -1.91 5.86
CA ARG A 91 -29.49 -3.02 6.57
C ARG A 91 -29.71 -2.70 8.04
N LYS A 92 -28.85 -1.85 8.61
CA LYS A 92 -28.84 -1.46 10.02
C LYS A 92 -28.83 0.06 10.16
N PRO A 93 -29.29 0.61 11.30
CA PRO A 93 -29.23 2.04 11.56
C PRO A 93 -27.80 2.63 11.54
N ASN A 94 -26.77 1.82 11.78
CA ASN A 94 -25.36 2.24 11.67
C ASN A 94 -24.94 2.40 10.20
N ASP A 95 -25.49 1.60 9.28
CA ASP A 95 -25.18 1.72 7.85
C ASP A 95 -25.61 3.09 7.29
N VAL A 96 -26.60 3.74 7.92
CA VAL A 96 -27.00 5.12 7.55
C VAL A 96 -25.87 6.10 7.84
N VAL A 97 -25.19 5.96 8.98
CA VAL A 97 -24.07 6.82 9.36
C VAL A 97 -22.90 6.57 8.41
N ASP A 98 -22.58 5.31 8.14
CA ASP A 98 -21.56 4.90 7.17
C ASP A 98 -21.73 5.57 5.81
N VAL A 99 -22.91 5.42 5.18
CA VAL A 99 -23.15 6.03 3.86
C VAL A 99 -23.17 7.55 3.92
N THR A 100 -23.54 8.14 5.06
CA THR A 100 -23.47 9.60 5.27
C THR A 100 -22.02 10.09 5.30
N LEU A 101 -21.14 9.37 6.00
CA LEU A 101 -19.71 9.67 6.07
C LEU A 101 -19.07 9.56 4.68
N LEU A 102 -19.40 8.51 3.92
CA LEU A 102 -18.92 8.34 2.55
C LEU A 102 -19.44 9.43 1.60
N HIS A 103 -20.70 9.83 1.73
CA HIS A 103 -21.25 10.94 0.95
C HIS A 103 -20.55 12.27 1.26
N CYS A 104 -20.31 12.58 2.54
CA CYS A 104 -19.55 13.76 2.96
C CYS A 104 -18.17 13.82 2.29
N LEU A 105 -17.50 12.67 2.22
CA LEU A 105 -16.24 12.53 1.51
C LEU A 105 -16.41 12.71 0.00
N HIS A 106 -17.42 12.07 -0.61
CA HIS A 106 -17.69 12.13 -2.04
C HIS A 106 -17.94 13.56 -2.55
N ILE A 107 -18.73 14.36 -1.84
CA ILE A 107 -19.03 15.75 -2.23
C ILE A 107 -17.90 16.75 -1.92
N GLY A 108 -16.80 16.28 -1.30
CA GLY A 108 -15.65 17.11 -0.95
C GLY A 108 -15.84 17.98 0.30
N ALA A 109 -16.80 17.65 1.18
CA ALA A 109 -16.96 18.34 2.46
C ALA A 109 -15.84 17.97 3.46
N ALA A 110 -15.21 16.80 3.29
CA ALA A 110 -13.95 16.43 3.92
C ALA A 110 -12.97 15.91 2.86
N ASP A 111 -11.66 16.04 3.10
CA ASP A 111 -10.62 15.51 2.20
C ASP A 111 -10.32 14.04 2.50
N PHE A 112 -10.31 13.66 3.78
CA PHE A 112 -10.06 12.30 4.25
C PHE A 112 -11.06 11.90 5.35
N LEU A 113 -11.36 10.61 5.46
CA LEU A 113 -12.12 9.99 6.54
C LEU A 113 -11.21 9.03 7.30
N VAL A 114 -11.14 9.14 8.61
CA VAL A 114 -10.34 8.26 9.47
C VAL A 114 -11.29 7.35 10.25
N THR A 115 -11.20 6.03 10.01
CA THR A 115 -12.05 5.01 10.64
C THR A 115 -11.28 3.70 10.85
N GLN A 116 -11.66 2.94 11.89
CA GLN A 116 -11.22 1.56 12.10
C GLN A 116 -12.28 0.53 11.66
N ASP A 117 -13.39 0.97 11.07
CA ASP A 117 -14.48 0.10 10.62
C ASP A 117 -14.14 -0.51 9.25
N ARG A 118 -13.92 -1.81 9.25
CA ARG A 118 -13.63 -2.59 8.05
C ARG A 118 -14.77 -2.54 7.02
N GLY A 119 -16.03 -2.55 7.48
CA GLY A 119 -17.20 -2.44 6.62
C GLY A 119 -17.25 -1.12 5.85
N LEU A 120 -16.83 -0.02 6.49
CA LEU A 120 -16.78 1.31 5.88
C LEU A 120 -15.68 1.40 4.81
N HIS A 121 -14.51 0.84 5.11
CA HIS A 121 -13.41 0.65 4.15
C HIS A 121 -13.86 -0.17 2.93
N ASP A 122 -14.57 -1.28 3.14
CA ASP A 122 -15.07 -2.14 2.06
C ASP A 122 -16.11 -1.44 1.17
N ARG A 123 -17.00 -0.65 1.77
CA ARG A 123 -17.99 0.16 1.03
C ARG A 123 -17.28 1.19 0.15
N ALA A 124 -16.31 1.91 0.69
CA ALA A 124 -15.55 2.92 -0.05
C ALA A 124 -14.79 2.30 -1.24
N ARG A 125 -14.09 1.18 -1.02
CA ARG A 125 -13.34 0.46 -2.07
C ARG A 125 -14.23 -0.07 -3.19
N ARG A 126 -15.46 -0.51 -2.87
CA ARG A 126 -16.44 -0.98 -3.85
C ARG A 126 -17.05 0.14 -4.68
N HIS A 127 -17.17 1.34 -4.11
CA HIS A 127 -17.70 2.50 -4.82
C HIS A 127 -16.70 3.05 -5.84
N SER A 128 -15.49 3.40 -5.41
CA SER A 128 -14.42 3.84 -6.32
C SER A 128 -13.04 3.70 -5.67
N SER A 129 -12.02 3.55 -6.51
CA SER A 129 -10.60 3.56 -6.10
C SER A 129 -10.20 4.87 -5.42
N GLU A 130 -10.70 6.01 -5.92
CA GLU A 130 -10.46 7.34 -5.36
C GLU A 130 -11.03 7.48 -3.95
N LEU A 131 -12.30 7.11 -3.74
CA LEU A 131 -12.95 7.18 -2.44
C LEU A 131 -12.28 6.22 -1.44
N GLY A 132 -11.95 5.00 -1.88
CA GLY A 132 -11.24 4.03 -1.05
C GLY A 132 -9.86 4.50 -0.56
N ARG A 133 -9.16 5.39 -1.27
CA ARG A 133 -7.88 5.98 -0.81
C ARG A 133 -8.06 7.08 0.22
N ARG A 134 -9.24 7.70 0.25
CA ARG A 134 -9.56 8.80 1.15
C ARG A 134 -10.11 8.31 2.49
N VAL A 135 -10.40 7.02 2.61
CA VAL A 135 -10.73 6.34 3.88
C VAL A 135 -9.48 5.69 4.46
N LEU A 136 -9.06 6.10 5.65
CA LEU A 136 -7.77 5.79 6.27
C LEU A 136 -7.96 5.14 7.64
N HIS A 137 -7.07 4.22 8.02
CA HIS A 137 -6.91 3.89 9.44
C HIS A 137 -6.15 5.01 10.15
N ILE A 138 -6.23 5.08 11.49
CA ILE A 138 -5.55 6.13 12.28
C ILE A 138 -4.04 6.19 12.01
N ALA A 139 -3.40 5.02 11.85
CA ALA A 139 -1.98 4.94 11.57
C ALA A 139 -1.65 5.49 10.17
N ASP A 140 -2.47 5.19 9.17
CA ASP A 140 -2.30 5.69 7.80
C ASP A 140 -2.48 7.22 7.75
N ALA A 141 -3.40 7.76 8.56
CA ALA A 141 -3.59 9.20 8.68
C ALA A 141 -2.37 9.90 9.32
N VAL A 142 -1.76 9.29 10.35
CA VAL A 142 -0.49 9.79 10.92
C VAL A 142 0.62 9.80 9.87
N ASP A 143 0.82 8.69 9.14
CA ASP A 143 1.85 8.60 8.10
C ASP A 143 1.61 9.62 6.99
N LEU A 144 0.35 9.80 6.56
CA LEU A 144 -0.01 10.79 5.57
C LEU A 144 0.39 12.22 6.03
N LEU A 145 0.11 12.58 7.28
CA LEU A 145 0.51 13.89 7.80
C LEU A 145 2.04 14.04 7.91
N GLN A 146 2.74 13.01 8.38
CA GLN A 146 4.21 13.04 8.49
C GLN A 146 4.86 13.17 7.11
N THR A 147 4.45 12.33 6.16
CA THR A 147 5.02 12.31 4.80
C THR A 147 4.71 13.57 4.01
N THR A 148 3.57 14.23 4.29
CA THR A 148 3.17 15.45 3.62
C THR A 148 3.91 16.67 4.16
N PHE A 149 3.96 16.84 5.49
CA PHE A 149 4.34 18.10 6.12
C PHE A 149 5.71 18.10 6.82
N GLU A 150 6.31 16.95 7.10
CA GLU A 150 7.62 16.92 7.76
C GLU A 150 8.77 16.84 6.74
N PRO A 151 9.86 17.62 6.94
CA PRO A 151 11.02 17.58 6.06
C PRO A 151 11.59 16.16 5.97
N LYS A 152 11.84 15.70 4.75
CA LYS A 152 12.45 14.37 4.53
C LYS A 152 13.91 14.37 4.94
N GLU A 153 14.24 13.73 6.05
CA GLU A 153 15.28 12.72 5.97
C GLU A 153 14.60 11.49 5.41
N SER A 154 14.77 11.18 4.12
CA SER A 154 14.17 9.96 3.55
C SER A 154 14.81 8.76 4.24
N PRO A 155 14.13 8.09 5.20
CA PRO A 155 14.71 6.92 5.80
C PRO A 155 14.54 5.86 4.72
N VAL A 156 15.64 5.50 4.08
CA VAL A 156 15.73 4.33 3.23
C VAL A 156 15.29 3.13 4.06
N ARG A 157 14.02 2.72 3.93
CA ARG A 157 13.50 1.52 4.60
C ARG A 157 13.70 0.37 3.63
N PHE A 158 14.67 -0.48 3.90
CA PHE A 158 14.87 -1.70 3.12
C PHE A 158 14.37 -2.91 3.91
N VAL A 159 14.03 -3.96 3.19
CA VAL A 159 13.66 -5.24 3.81
C VAL A 159 14.92 -6.10 3.88
N GLU A 160 15.46 -6.26 5.08
CA GLU A 160 16.63 -7.09 5.34
C GLU A 160 16.21 -8.54 5.53
N GLU A 161 17.02 -9.47 5.05
CA GLU A 161 16.85 -10.90 5.33
C GLU A 161 17.84 -11.33 6.41
N VAL A 162 17.31 -11.80 7.53
CA VAL A 162 18.09 -12.17 8.71
C VAL A 162 17.62 -13.51 9.26
N ALA A 163 18.49 -14.22 9.98
CA ALA A 163 18.09 -15.41 10.71
C ALA A 163 17.41 -15.03 12.05
N ALA A 164 16.41 -15.79 12.49
CA ALA A 164 15.66 -15.47 13.71
C ALA A 164 16.53 -15.30 14.98
N ASN A 165 17.68 -15.98 15.05
CA ASN A 165 18.60 -15.90 16.19
C ASN A 165 19.35 -14.56 16.29
N THR A 166 19.34 -13.73 15.25
CA THR A 166 19.96 -12.39 15.30
C THR A 166 19.03 -11.33 15.87
N ILE A 167 17.73 -11.64 16.01
CA ILE A 167 16.72 -10.70 16.52
C ILE A 167 16.62 -10.86 18.04
N PRO A 168 16.93 -9.81 18.83
CA PRO A 168 16.86 -9.90 20.28
C PRO A 168 15.40 -9.98 20.74
N LEU A 169 15.09 -10.95 21.62
CA LEU A 169 13.77 -11.09 22.23
C LEU A 169 13.33 -9.83 22.99
N THR A 170 14.26 -8.97 23.40
CA THR A 170 13.96 -7.69 24.07
C THR A 170 13.43 -6.61 23.14
N ASP A 171 13.38 -6.84 21.82
CA ASP A 171 12.78 -5.87 20.88
C ASP A 171 11.26 -5.76 21.10
N LYS A 172 10.77 -4.51 21.11
CA LYS A 172 9.37 -4.16 21.37
C LYS A 172 8.39 -4.68 20.30
N ILE A 173 8.88 -5.08 19.12
CA ILE A 173 8.04 -5.75 18.11
C ILE A 173 7.31 -6.98 18.69
N PHE A 174 7.93 -7.65 19.67
CA PHE A 174 7.41 -8.87 20.29
C PHE A 174 6.39 -8.62 21.41
N ASP A 175 6.31 -7.41 21.98
CA ASP A 175 5.44 -7.15 23.14
C ASP A 175 3.98 -7.51 22.85
N SER A 176 3.45 -6.97 21.75
CA SER A 176 2.10 -7.30 21.28
C SER A 176 1.98 -8.68 20.60
N LEU A 177 3.06 -9.46 20.47
CA LEU A 177 2.98 -10.87 20.07
C LEU A 177 2.88 -11.77 21.30
N ARG A 178 3.51 -11.41 22.41
CA ARG A 178 3.36 -12.12 23.69
C ARG A 178 1.93 -12.05 24.22
N GLU A 179 1.27 -10.90 24.03
CA GLU A 179 -0.14 -10.72 24.40
C GLU A 179 -1.07 -11.62 23.60
N ASP A 180 -0.78 -11.81 22.30
CA ASP A 180 -1.62 -12.59 21.37
C ASP A 180 -1.32 -14.11 21.43
N TYR A 181 -0.12 -14.51 21.87
CA TYR A 181 0.36 -15.89 21.83
C TYR A 181 1.09 -16.28 23.13
N GLU A 182 0.46 -17.07 24.00
CA GLU A 182 1.10 -17.64 25.21
C GLU A 182 1.43 -19.12 25.00
N PRO A 183 2.69 -19.61 25.15
CA PRO A 183 3.93 -18.90 25.52
C PRO A 183 4.82 -18.52 24.30
N PHE A 184 4.71 -17.28 23.80
CA PHE A 184 5.44 -16.79 22.60
C PHE A 184 6.97 -16.93 22.69
N ASP A 185 7.58 -16.57 23.82
CA ASP A 185 9.04 -16.59 23.95
C ASP A 185 9.61 -18.00 23.84
N GLN A 186 8.88 -19.01 24.33
CA GLN A 186 9.25 -20.41 24.18
C GLN A 186 9.13 -20.84 22.71
N TRP A 187 8.04 -20.47 22.06
CA TRP A 187 7.85 -20.71 20.63
C TRP A 187 8.96 -20.08 19.79
N TRP A 188 9.36 -18.83 20.08
CA TRP A 188 10.45 -18.16 19.36
C TRP A 188 11.76 -18.94 19.49
N LYS A 189 12.13 -19.35 20.70
CA LYS A 189 13.35 -20.12 20.96
C LYS A 189 13.33 -21.49 20.27
N GLU A 190 12.25 -22.25 20.43
CA GLU A 190 12.18 -23.63 19.94
C GLU A 190 11.91 -23.73 18.44
N LYS A 191 11.06 -22.87 17.90
CA LYS A 191 10.59 -22.94 16.52
C LYS A 191 11.33 -21.97 15.61
N CYS A 192 11.69 -20.78 16.06
CA CYS A 192 12.34 -19.80 15.19
C CYS A 192 13.85 -19.88 15.28
N VAL A 193 14.41 -19.78 16.49
CA VAL A 193 15.87 -19.77 16.73
C VAL A 193 16.48 -21.15 16.46
N ARG A 194 15.96 -22.22 17.07
CA ARG A 194 16.54 -23.57 16.94
C ARG A 194 16.42 -24.14 15.52
N GLU A 195 15.37 -23.80 14.79
CA GLU A 195 15.16 -24.23 13.39
C GLU A 195 15.80 -23.25 12.38
N HIS A 196 16.52 -22.22 12.84
CA HIS A 196 17.18 -21.21 11.99
C HIS A 196 16.25 -20.58 10.94
N ARG A 197 15.00 -20.28 11.34
CA ARG A 197 14.01 -19.70 10.43
C ARG A 197 14.50 -18.37 9.90
N GLN A 198 14.28 -18.15 8.61
CA GLN A 198 14.58 -16.90 7.97
C GLN A 198 13.48 -15.88 8.25
N CYS A 199 13.89 -14.64 8.44
CA CYS A 199 13.04 -13.51 8.73
C CYS A 199 13.29 -12.42 7.71
N TRP A 200 12.23 -11.67 7.39
CA TRP A 200 12.35 -10.38 6.74
C TRP A 200 12.01 -9.29 7.74
N ILE A 201 12.94 -8.35 7.92
CA ILE A 201 12.76 -7.24 8.86
C ILE A 201 12.80 -5.91 8.13
N VAL A 202 12.08 -4.93 8.68
CA VAL A 202 12.27 -3.53 8.34
C VAL A 202 12.71 -2.82 9.61
N ALA A 203 13.91 -2.26 9.60
CA ALA A 203 14.42 -1.47 10.70
C ALA A 203 13.94 -0.01 10.61
N ASP A 204 13.73 0.59 11.77
CA ASP A 204 13.61 2.03 11.90
C ASP A 204 15.03 2.64 11.92
N ASN A 205 15.33 3.52 10.96
CA ASN A 205 16.68 4.05 10.79
C ASN A 205 17.16 4.92 11.96
N ASN A 206 16.24 5.51 12.74
CA ASN A 206 16.58 6.41 13.84
C ASN A 206 16.83 5.64 15.12
N THR A 207 16.04 4.61 15.38
CA THR A 207 16.08 3.84 16.63
C THR A 207 16.79 2.49 16.51
N LYS A 208 17.05 2.02 15.28
CA LYS A 208 17.49 0.66 14.93
C LYS A 208 16.56 -0.45 15.45
N SER A 209 15.37 -0.10 15.92
CA SER A 209 14.36 -1.06 16.36
C SER A 209 13.62 -1.65 15.17
N ILE A 210 13.06 -2.85 15.34
CA ILE A 210 12.32 -3.51 14.28
C ILE A 210 10.93 -2.88 14.14
N ALA A 211 10.67 -2.25 12.99
CA ALA A 211 9.38 -1.66 12.65
C ALA A 211 8.42 -2.69 12.03
N GLY A 212 8.96 -3.70 11.34
CA GLY A 212 8.18 -4.79 10.74
C GLY A 212 8.95 -6.10 10.70
N LEU A 213 8.25 -7.21 10.85
CA LEU A 213 8.78 -8.56 10.94
C LEU A 213 7.88 -9.54 10.18
N ILE A 214 8.49 -10.31 9.29
CA ILE A 214 7.95 -11.55 8.77
C ILE A 214 8.84 -12.71 9.20
N VAL A 215 8.26 -13.74 9.79
CA VAL A 215 8.93 -15.04 9.98
C VAL A 215 8.38 -15.98 8.91
N ARG A 216 9.27 -16.60 8.13
CA ARG A 216 8.87 -17.51 7.04
C ARG A 216 9.49 -18.89 7.20
N LYS A 217 8.82 -19.89 6.63
CA LYS A 217 9.39 -21.22 6.41
C LYS A 217 8.79 -21.89 5.19
N ASP A 218 9.51 -22.88 4.68
CA ASP A 218 9.03 -23.74 3.62
C ASP A 218 8.27 -24.92 4.22
N GLU A 219 7.16 -25.30 3.57
CA GLU A 219 6.37 -26.46 3.93
C GLU A 219 6.10 -27.32 2.70
N THR A 220 5.80 -28.59 2.96
CA THR A 220 5.43 -29.59 1.96
C THR A 220 3.95 -29.95 2.12
N PRO A 221 3.32 -30.60 1.12
CA PRO A 221 1.91 -31.00 1.19
C PRO A 221 1.60 -31.89 2.39
N GLU A 222 2.57 -32.66 2.88
CA GLU A 222 2.41 -33.59 4.00
C GLU A 222 2.47 -32.90 5.37
N ASN A 223 2.95 -31.66 5.45
CA ASN A 223 3.18 -30.94 6.70
C ASN A 223 2.86 -29.45 6.54
N THR A 224 1.57 -29.17 6.35
CA THR A 224 1.04 -27.82 6.17
C THR A 224 -0.35 -27.68 6.79
N ASP A 225 -0.69 -26.46 7.20
CA ASP A 225 -2.07 -26.10 7.57
C ASP A 225 -2.85 -25.54 6.36
N ALA A 226 -2.19 -25.40 5.20
CA ALA A 226 -2.84 -24.95 3.99
C ALA A 226 -3.91 -25.94 3.53
N THR A 227 -5.00 -25.41 3.03
CA THR A 227 -6.16 -26.17 2.57
C THR A 227 -6.20 -26.31 1.05
N LEU A 228 -5.63 -25.35 0.31
CA LEU A 228 -5.52 -25.43 -1.13
C LEU A 228 -4.36 -26.36 -1.53
N PRO A 229 -4.54 -27.16 -2.59
CA PRO A 229 -3.51 -28.08 -3.08
C PRO A 229 -2.34 -27.31 -3.68
N ALA A 230 -1.13 -27.61 -3.23
CA ALA A 230 0.10 -26.98 -3.67
C ALA A 230 1.29 -27.88 -3.37
N ASN A 231 2.32 -27.90 -4.23
CA ASN A 231 3.52 -28.72 -3.98
C ASN A 231 4.57 -27.95 -3.19
N LYS A 232 4.79 -26.68 -3.55
CA LYS A 232 5.77 -25.82 -2.89
C LYS A 232 5.06 -24.68 -2.14
N ILE A 233 5.09 -24.74 -0.82
CA ILE A 233 4.32 -23.86 0.06
C ILE A 233 5.24 -22.96 0.87
N LEU A 234 4.97 -21.65 0.87
CA LEU A 234 5.61 -20.67 1.74
C LEU A 234 4.66 -20.30 2.87
N LYS A 235 4.99 -20.70 4.10
CA LYS A 235 4.23 -20.27 5.29
C LYS A 235 4.82 -18.99 5.85
N ILE A 236 3.95 -17.99 6.04
CA ILE A 236 4.23 -16.81 6.84
C ILE A 236 3.78 -17.12 8.27
N CYS A 237 4.73 -17.52 9.12
CA CYS A 237 4.47 -17.90 10.52
C CYS A 237 4.10 -16.70 11.38
N THR A 238 4.62 -15.52 11.05
CA THR A 238 4.35 -14.28 11.77
C THR A 238 4.39 -13.16 10.77
N PHE A 239 3.38 -12.29 10.79
CA PHE A 239 3.37 -11.03 10.05
C PHE A 239 3.05 -9.93 11.06
N LYS A 240 4.06 -9.13 11.43
CA LYS A 240 3.89 -8.07 12.43
C LYS A 240 4.45 -6.76 11.93
N VAL A 241 3.69 -5.69 12.15
CA VAL A 241 4.14 -4.30 11.99
C VAL A 241 3.82 -3.56 13.28
N ARG A 242 4.81 -2.83 13.82
CA ARG A 242 4.64 -2.03 15.04
C ARG A 242 3.48 -1.05 14.86
N PRO A 243 2.55 -0.92 15.82
CA PRO A 243 1.39 -0.03 15.72
C PRO A 243 1.73 1.40 15.30
N GLU A 244 2.79 1.96 15.89
CA GLU A 244 3.32 3.30 15.60
C GLU A 244 3.88 3.44 14.18
N SER A 245 4.18 2.33 13.51
CA SER A 245 4.72 2.27 12.15
C SER A 245 3.73 1.66 11.14
N ARG A 246 2.50 1.32 11.57
CA ARG A 246 1.48 0.69 10.71
C ARG A 246 1.07 1.58 9.54
N GLY A 247 1.17 2.90 9.69
CA GLY A 247 0.87 3.86 8.63
C GLY A 247 1.88 3.88 7.48
N VAL A 248 3.11 3.42 7.70
CA VAL A 248 4.23 3.71 6.79
C VAL A 248 4.31 2.76 5.59
N LYS A 249 3.18 2.22 5.14
CA LYS A 249 3.11 1.24 4.03
C LYS A 249 4.06 0.05 4.22
N LEU A 250 4.48 -0.22 5.46
CA LEU A 250 5.42 -1.28 5.80
C LEU A 250 4.84 -2.66 5.53
N GLY A 251 3.54 -2.82 5.83
CA GLY A 251 2.83 -4.05 5.50
C GLY A 251 2.86 -4.30 3.99
N GLU A 252 2.58 -3.28 3.18
CA GLU A 252 2.64 -3.36 1.72
C GLU A 252 4.06 -3.65 1.21
N LEU A 253 5.08 -3.03 1.80
CA LEU A 253 6.49 -3.29 1.49
C LEU A 253 6.90 -4.74 1.80
N LEU A 254 6.55 -5.24 2.98
CA LEU A 254 6.79 -6.62 3.40
C LEU A 254 6.04 -7.61 2.50
N LEU A 255 4.79 -7.30 2.15
CA LEU A 255 3.99 -8.15 1.27
C LEU A 255 4.55 -8.16 -0.16
N LYS A 256 5.09 -7.04 -0.65
CA LYS A 256 5.86 -7.00 -1.91
C LYS A 256 7.01 -8.00 -1.88
N LYS A 257 7.79 -8.01 -0.80
CA LYS A 257 8.91 -8.96 -0.63
C LYS A 257 8.42 -10.40 -0.66
N VAL A 258 7.33 -10.72 0.05
CA VAL A 258 6.70 -12.05 0.02
C VAL A 258 6.34 -12.45 -1.41
N PHE A 259 5.64 -11.59 -2.14
CA PHE A 259 5.16 -11.88 -3.49
C PHE A 259 6.28 -12.05 -4.50
N TRP A 260 7.28 -11.17 -4.48
CA TRP A 260 8.43 -11.27 -5.36
C TRP A 260 9.28 -12.49 -5.04
N PHE A 261 9.47 -12.81 -3.76
CA PHE A 261 10.16 -14.02 -3.34
C PHE A 261 9.40 -15.28 -3.78
N ALA A 262 8.09 -15.33 -3.56
CA ALA A 262 7.23 -16.44 -3.97
C ALA A 262 7.28 -16.67 -5.49
N GLN A 263 7.13 -15.60 -6.28
CA GLN A 263 7.17 -15.67 -7.73
C GLN A 263 8.55 -16.10 -8.25
N LYS A 264 9.63 -15.47 -7.77
CA LYS A 264 11.01 -15.75 -8.21
C LYS A 264 11.45 -17.18 -7.90
N ASN A 265 10.99 -17.73 -6.79
CA ASN A 265 11.34 -19.08 -6.35
C ASN A 265 10.29 -20.14 -6.72
N ALA A 266 9.33 -19.80 -7.57
CA ALA A 266 8.29 -20.71 -8.05
C ALA A 266 7.54 -21.46 -6.94
N TYR A 267 7.12 -20.74 -5.89
CA TYR A 267 6.12 -21.27 -4.96
C TYR A 267 4.77 -21.38 -5.66
N ASP A 268 3.98 -22.37 -5.25
CA ASP A 268 2.61 -22.58 -5.73
C ASP A 268 1.59 -21.89 -4.82
N LEU A 269 1.94 -21.73 -3.54
CA LEU A 269 1.06 -21.19 -2.52
C LEU A 269 1.84 -20.43 -1.46
N VAL A 270 1.29 -19.28 -1.05
CA VAL A 270 1.68 -18.58 0.17
C VAL A 270 0.48 -18.57 1.11
N TYR A 271 0.69 -18.83 2.39
CA TYR A 271 -0.38 -18.68 3.37
C TYR A 271 0.10 -18.08 4.69
N VAL A 272 -0.83 -17.49 5.42
CA VAL A 272 -0.60 -16.83 6.71
C VAL A 272 -1.75 -17.15 7.65
N THR A 273 -1.45 -17.26 8.94
CA THR A 273 -2.47 -17.36 9.99
C THR A 273 -2.54 -16.08 10.80
N THR A 274 -3.75 -15.64 11.13
CA THR A 274 -3.98 -14.42 11.90
C THR A 274 -5.31 -14.46 12.64
N TYR A 275 -5.37 -13.81 13.80
CA TYR A 275 -6.63 -13.63 14.53
C TYR A 275 -7.53 -12.57 13.89
N LYS A 276 -8.85 -12.70 14.10
CA LYS A 276 -9.90 -11.77 13.64
C LYS A 276 -9.70 -10.32 14.08
N THR A 277 -8.95 -10.09 15.16
CA THR A 277 -8.67 -8.75 15.71
C THR A 277 -7.70 -7.95 14.83
N GLN A 278 -6.94 -8.59 13.95
CA GLN A 278 -5.93 -7.95 13.11
C GLN A 278 -6.55 -7.39 11.80
N ASN A 279 -7.54 -6.51 11.91
CA ASN A 279 -8.32 -5.99 10.78
C ASN A 279 -7.46 -5.42 9.65
N SER A 280 -6.51 -4.52 9.95
CA SER A 280 -5.67 -3.89 8.91
C SER A 280 -4.78 -4.88 8.15
N LEU A 281 -4.32 -5.96 8.81
CA LEU A 281 -3.56 -7.01 8.14
C LEU A 281 -4.47 -7.82 7.20
N ILE A 282 -5.65 -8.21 7.70
CA ILE A 282 -6.62 -8.96 6.91
C ILE A 282 -7.05 -8.16 5.67
N ASP A 283 -7.36 -6.87 5.84
CA ASP A 283 -7.72 -5.98 4.73
C ASP A 283 -6.60 -5.90 3.70
N LEU A 284 -5.34 -5.81 4.13
CA LEU A 284 -4.18 -5.80 3.23
C LEU A 284 -4.03 -7.12 2.48
N LEU A 285 -4.19 -8.25 3.16
CA LEU A 285 -4.09 -9.60 2.58
C LEU A 285 -5.16 -9.79 1.50
N GLU A 286 -6.42 -9.53 1.83
CA GLU A 286 -7.54 -9.67 0.90
C GLU A 286 -7.43 -8.69 -0.28
N TYR A 287 -6.99 -7.46 -0.01
CA TYR A 287 -6.75 -6.47 -1.07
C TYR A 287 -5.72 -6.96 -2.09
N TYR A 288 -4.78 -7.83 -1.70
CA TYR A 288 -3.82 -8.44 -2.61
C TYR A 288 -4.15 -9.91 -2.97
N GLY A 289 -5.39 -10.33 -2.78
CA GLY A 289 -5.92 -11.58 -3.31
C GLY A 289 -5.63 -12.81 -2.46
N PHE A 290 -5.29 -12.65 -1.18
CA PHE A 290 -5.44 -13.76 -0.23
C PHE A 290 -6.93 -14.03 0.01
N GLN A 291 -7.27 -15.28 0.24
CA GLN A 291 -8.63 -15.73 0.51
C GLN A 291 -8.67 -16.43 1.86
N HIS A 292 -9.70 -16.15 2.65
CA HIS A 292 -9.98 -16.93 3.84
C HIS A 292 -10.47 -18.33 3.44
N THR A 293 -9.75 -19.37 3.84
CA THR A 293 -10.04 -20.76 3.44
C THR A 293 -10.48 -21.64 4.60
N ALA A 294 -9.95 -21.39 5.80
CA ALA A 294 -10.28 -22.16 6.99
C ALA A 294 -10.10 -21.35 8.28
N THR A 295 -10.68 -21.86 9.37
CA THR A 295 -10.48 -21.35 10.73
C THR A 295 -10.02 -22.49 11.61
N LYS A 296 -8.92 -22.32 12.33
CA LYS A 296 -8.40 -23.29 13.28
C LYS A 296 -9.29 -23.38 14.54
N PRO A 297 -9.20 -24.47 15.32
CA PRO A 297 -9.98 -24.63 16.56
C PRO A 297 -9.76 -23.52 17.60
N ASP A 298 -8.59 -22.89 17.61
CA ASP A 298 -8.23 -21.76 18.48
C ASP A 298 -8.75 -20.40 17.97
N GLY A 299 -9.44 -20.37 16.84
CA GLY A 299 -10.00 -19.17 16.23
C GLY A 299 -9.06 -18.42 15.29
N GLU A 300 -7.82 -18.89 15.05
CA GLU A 300 -6.96 -18.34 14.01
C GLU A 300 -7.58 -18.56 12.62
N LEU A 301 -7.57 -17.53 11.79
CA LEU A 301 -7.98 -17.61 10.40
C LEU A 301 -6.78 -18.01 9.53
N ILE A 302 -7.03 -18.85 8.54
CA ILE A 302 -6.06 -19.23 7.50
C ILE A 302 -6.39 -18.45 6.23
N TYR A 303 -5.42 -17.65 5.76
CA TYR A 303 -5.50 -16.89 4.52
C TYR A 303 -4.49 -17.43 3.52
N GLU A 304 -4.95 -17.76 2.32
CA GLU A 304 -4.17 -18.43 1.28
C GLU A 304 -4.18 -17.67 -0.04
N LYS A 305 -3.05 -17.69 -0.75
CA LYS A 305 -2.87 -17.09 -2.07
C LYS A 305 -2.07 -18.00 -2.98
N THR A 306 -2.63 -18.34 -4.13
CA THR A 306 -1.98 -19.19 -5.13
C THR A 306 -1.08 -18.40 -6.08
N PHE A 307 -0.04 -19.07 -6.55
CA PHE A 307 0.96 -18.56 -7.49
C PHE A 307 1.11 -19.53 -8.66
N SER A 308 1.54 -19.02 -9.81
CA SER A 308 1.82 -19.84 -10.98
C SER A 308 2.87 -19.17 -11.86
N GLN A 309 3.66 -19.97 -12.55
CA GLN A 309 4.64 -19.50 -13.54
C GLN A 309 4.02 -19.34 -14.94
N GLY A 310 2.78 -19.79 -15.12
CA GLY A 310 2.07 -19.73 -16.40
C GLY A 310 1.64 -18.32 -16.81
N LYS A 311 1.06 -18.22 -18.01
CA LYS A 311 0.43 -16.98 -18.48
C LYS A 311 -0.81 -16.68 -17.63
N LEU A 312 -1.01 -15.42 -17.24
CA LEU A 312 -2.22 -15.01 -16.56
C LEU A 312 -3.31 -14.72 -17.60
N ASN A 313 -4.43 -15.41 -17.47
CA ASN A 313 -5.60 -15.20 -18.33
C ASN A 313 -6.55 -14.18 -17.69
N ARG A 314 -7.37 -13.54 -18.54
CA ARG A 314 -8.46 -12.66 -18.08
C ARG A 314 -9.41 -13.45 -17.17
N GLN A 315 -9.78 -12.87 -16.05
CA GLN A 315 -10.73 -13.43 -15.11
C GLN A 315 -12.14 -12.85 -15.39
N PRO A 316 -13.17 -13.70 -15.60
CA PRO A 316 -14.53 -13.20 -15.81
C PRO A 316 -14.99 -12.31 -14.65
N GLY A 317 -15.65 -11.19 -14.97
CA GLY A 317 -16.19 -10.26 -13.98
C GLY A 317 -15.19 -9.26 -13.38
N ASN A 318 -13.88 -9.42 -13.65
CA ASN A 318 -12.85 -8.47 -13.19
C ASN A 318 -12.29 -7.67 -14.37
N ASP A 319 -12.03 -6.38 -14.14
CA ASP A 319 -11.19 -5.60 -15.04
C ASP A 319 -9.72 -6.07 -14.99
N LEU A 320 -8.89 -5.57 -15.91
CA LEU A 320 -7.48 -5.97 -16.02
C LEU A 320 -6.65 -5.55 -14.80
N PHE A 321 -6.91 -4.38 -14.23
CA PHE A 321 -6.22 -3.90 -13.03
C PHE A 321 -6.56 -4.76 -11.81
N THR A 322 -7.84 -5.02 -11.58
CA THR A 322 -8.32 -5.89 -10.50
C THR A 322 -7.71 -7.28 -10.63
N THR A 323 -7.68 -7.84 -11.85
CA THR A 323 -7.02 -9.12 -12.13
C THR A 323 -5.53 -9.10 -11.78
N ALA A 324 -4.81 -8.04 -12.17
CA ALA A 324 -3.38 -7.89 -11.85
C ALA A 324 -3.13 -7.70 -10.35
N ARG A 325 -3.98 -6.93 -9.65
CA ARG A 325 -3.87 -6.68 -8.21
C ARG A 325 -4.04 -7.97 -7.39
N ILE A 326 -5.10 -8.74 -7.66
CA ILE A 326 -5.34 -10.00 -6.94
C ILE A 326 -4.39 -11.12 -7.37
N SER A 327 -3.71 -10.99 -8.52
CA SER A 327 -2.72 -11.96 -9.01
C SER A 327 -1.28 -11.48 -8.89
N TYR A 328 -1.05 -10.37 -8.16
CA TYR A 328 0.25 -9.70 -8.10
C TYR A 328 1.38 -10.67 -7.72
N PRO A 329 2.56 -10.60 -8.37
CA PRO A 329 2.99 -9.57 -9.33
C PRO A 329 2.60 -9.82 -10.79
N ARG A 330 1.79 -10.85 -11.06
CA ARG A 330 1.41 -11.23 -12.43
C ARG A 330 0.31 -10.34 -12.99
N PHE A 331 0.34 -10.15 -14.30
CA PHE A 331 -0.65 -9.37 -15.04
C PHE A 331 -0.92 -10.00 -16.40
N VAL A 332 -2.06 -9.63 -16.99
CA VAL A 332 -2.48 -10.11 -18.32
C VAL A 332 -1.69 -9.39 -19.40
N THR A 333 -1.31 -10.13 -20.43
CA THR A 333 -0.39 -9.72 -21.52
C THR A 333 -0.87 -10.26 -22.87
N ASP A 334 -2.19 -10.36 -23.07
CA ASP A 334 -2.74 -10.70 -24.37
C ASP A 334 -2.68 -9.51 -25.35
N ASN A 335 -2.95 -9.78 -26.64
CA ASN A 335 -2.88 -8.79 -27.71
C ASN A 335 -3.86 -7.62 -27.58
N LYS A 336 -4.83 -7.69 -26.67
CA LYS A 336 -5.77 -6.60 -26.40
C LYS A 336 -5.29 -5.69 -25.28
N VAL A 337 -4.25 -6.07 -24.54
CA VAL A 337 -3.67 -5.22 -23.49
C VAL A 337 -2.82 -4.13 -24.12
N ARG A 338 -3.12 -2.87 -23.75
CA ARG A 338 -2.34 -1.72 -24.20
C ARG A 338 -1.10 -1.54 -23.32
N ALA A 339 -0.03 -1.03 -23.91
CA ALA A 339 1.21 -0.74 -23.21
C ALA A 339 1.76 0.65 -23.55
N PHE A 340 2.41 1.29 -22.58
CA PHE A 340 2.90 2.66 -22.71
C PHE A 340 4.31 2.79 -22.16
N GLY A 341 5.17 3.51 -22.88
CA GLY A 341 6.45 3.95 -22.37
C GLY A 341 6.33 5.31 -21.70
N ILE A 342 6.92 5.45 -20.51
CA ILE A 342 6.94 6.67 -19.69
C ILE A 342 8.39 7.16 -19.58
N PRO A 343 8.80 8.19 -20.35
CA PRO A 343 10.10 8.82 -20.19
C PRO A 343 10.17 9.62 -18.89
N ILE A 344 11.20 9.37 -18.06
CA ILE A 344 11.44 10.05 -16.79
C ILE A 344 12.85 10.63 -16.77
N LYS A 345 12.99 11.89 -16.33
CA LYS A 345 14.30 12.52 -16.10
C LYS A 345 14.99 11.90 -14.88
N GLU A 346 16.32 11.82 -14.91
CA GLU A 346 17.15 11.20 -13.86
C GLU A 346 16.70 11.54 -12.43
N GLY A 347 16.59 12.82 -12.07
CA GLY A 347 16.22 13.22 -10.71
C GLY A 347 14.87 12.67 -10.25
N TYR A 348 13.86 12.67 -11.11
CA TYR A 348 12.55 12.10 -10.78
C TYR A 348 12.55 10.58 -10.77
N HIS A 349 13.35 9.95 -11.64
CA HIS A 349 13.47 8.50 -11.67
C HIS A 349 14.12 7.99 -10.40
N ASP A 350 15.23 8.60 -9.97
CA ASP A 350 15.95 8.21 -8.76
C ASP A 350 15.12 8.40 -7.48
N THR A 351 14.22 9.39 -7.46
CA THR A 351 13.26 9.57 -6.37
C THR A 351 12.13 8.53 -6.42
N LEU A 352 11.65 8.19 -7.63
CA LEU A 352 10.59 7.19 -7.81
C LEU A 352 11.10 5.76 -7.59
N TYR A 353 12.33 5.47 -7.98
CA TYR A 353 12.98 4.16 -7.93
C TYR A 353 14.32 4.25 -7.20
N PRO A 354 14.31 4.59 -5.91
CA PRO A 354 15.53 4.71 -5.13
C PRO A 354 16.29 3.38 -5.01
N ASP A 355 15.60 2.24 -5.18
CA ASP A 355 16.15 0.89 -5.36
C ASP A 355 17.11 0.75 -6.54
N LEU A 356 16.97 1.58 -7.58
CA LEU A 356 17.71 1.49 -8.85
C LEU A 356 18.77 2.60 -8.99
N LYS A 357 18.88 3.47 -7.99
CA LYS A 357 19.85 4.56 -7.97
C LYS A 357 21.24 4.00 -7.69
N PHE A 358 22.19 4.31 -8.56
CA PHE A 358 23.61 3.97 -8.36
C PHE A 358 24.14 4.54 -7.04
N ARG A 359 24.81 3.71 -6.24
CA ARG A 359 25.38 4.09 -4.93
C ARG A 359 26.81 3.55 -4.82
N PRO A 360 27.84 4.39 -4.99
CA PRO A 360 29.24 3.95 -5.03
C PRO A 360 29.67 3.14 -3.80
N GLN A 361 29.22 3.52 -2.60
CA GLN A 361 29.62 2.83 -1.36
C GLN A 361 28.90 1.49 -1.17
N ALA A 362 27.61 1.38 -1.51
CA ALA A 362 26.85 0.13 -1.34
C ALA A 362 27.32 -0.95 -2.33
N ASP A 363 27.55 -0.58 -3.59
CA ASP A 363 28.00 -1.52 -4.63
C ASP A 363 29.41 -2.09 -4.34
N LEU A 364 30.29 -1.32 -3.68
CA LEU A 364 31.63 -1.78 -3.28
C LEU A 364 31.60 -2.82 -2.16
N PHE A 365 30.74 -2.65 -1.14
CA PHE A 365 30.58 -3.64 -0.07
C PHE A 365 29.77 -4.88 -0.50
N GLU A 366 28.82 -4.71 -1.43
CA GLU A 366 28.08 -5.81 -2.08
C GLU A 366 29.03 -6.68 -2.93
N ASN A 367 29.89 -6.06 -3.76
CA ASN A 367 30.88 -6.79 -4.56
C ASN A 367 31.97 -7.46 -3.71
N ALA A 368 32.23 -6.97 -2.50
CA ALA A 368 33.19 -7.56 -1.57
C ALA A 368 32.63 -8.71 -0.72
N GLY A 369 31.30 -8.97 -0.76
CA GLY A 369 30.66 -10.05 0.01
C GLY A 369 30.68 -9.85 1.54
N ILE A 370 30.95 -8.63 2.01
CA ILE A 370 31.14 -8.32 3.44
C ILE A 370 29.80 -8.01 4.15
N ILE A 371 28.73 -7.72 3.39
CA ILE A 371 27.39 -7.41 3.91
C ILE A 371 26.37 -8.31 3.21
N GLY A 372 25.50 -8.94 3.98
CA GLY A 372 24.42 -9.80 3.48
C GLY A 372 23.42 -9.01 2.64
N GLY A 373 23.51 -9.17 1.32
CA GLY A 373 22.50 -8.74 0.35
C GLY A 373 22.39 -7.23 0.11
N PRO A 374 21.75 -6.82 -1.00
CA PRO A 374 21.74 -5.44 -1.41
C PRO A 374 20.89 -4.55 -0.50
N GLN A 375 21.47 -3.47 0.05
CA GLN A 375 20.76 -2.49 0.88
C GLN A 375 20.03 -1.45 0.02
N ARG A 376 18.99 -1.91 -0.68
CA ARG A 376 18.20 -1.10 -1.62
C ARG A 376 16.92 -0.53 -0.96
N PRO A 377 16.65 0.79 -1.05
CA PRO A 377 15.47 1.43 -0.47
C PRO A 377 14.14 0.92 -1.03
N GLY A 378 13.40 0.17 -0.22
CA GLY A 378 12.24 -0.59 -0.67
C GLY A 378 11.04 0.26 -1.05
N ASN A 379 10.68 0.23 -2.34
CA ASN A 379 9.40 0.74 -2.81
C ASN A 379 8.20 -0.10 -2.35
N THR A 380 7.02 0.49 -2.20
CA THR A 380 5.75 -0.23 -2.00
C THR A 380 5.21 -0.82 -3.30
N ILE A 381 4.18 -1.66 -3.21
CA ILE A 381 3.52 -2.24 -4.39
C ILE A 381 2.85 -1.13 -5.21
N ARG A 382 2.00 -0.29 -4.61
CA ARG A 382 1.38 0.86 -5.29
C ARG A 382 2.29 2.07 -5.27
N LYS A 383 2.33 2.79 -6.38
CA LYS A 383 3.13 3.99 -6.57
C LYS A 383 2.36 5.07 -7.34
N VAL A 384 2.80 6.30 -7.16
CA VAL A 384 2.26 7.50 -7.82
C VAL A 384 3.36 8.15 -8.64
N TYR A 385 3.05 8.44 -9.91
CA TYR A 385 3.91 9.23 -10.79
C TYR A 385 3.21 10.55 -11.15
N LEU A 386 3.89 11.66 -10.91
CA LEU A 386 3.38 13.00 -11.21
C LEU A 386 4.02 13.52 -12.50
N CYS A 387 3.21 14.04 -13.43
CA CYS A 387 3.73 14.63 -14.66
C CYS A 387 2.75 15.61 -15.32
N ARG A 388 3.26 16.39 -16.27
CA ARG A 388 2.47 17.23 -17.19
C ARG A 388 2.42 16.67 -18.62
N ALA A 389 2.91 15.45 -18.81
CA ALA A 389 2.97 14.87 -20.14
C ALA A 389 1.54 14.74 -20.71
N LYS A 390 1.33 15.24 -21.93
CA LYS A 390 0.15 14.89 -22.70
C LYS A 390 0.15 13.37 -22.85
N SER A 391 -0.96 12.75 -22.48
CA SER A 391 -1.09 11.30 -22.43
C SER A 391 -2.54 10.93 -22.61
N ASN A 392 -2.77 9.94 -23.46
CA ASN A 392 -4.01 9.19 -23.55
C ASN A 392 -3.66 7.77 -23.07
N LEU A 393 -3.45 7.64 -21.76
CA LEU A 393 -3.22 6.35 -21.13
C LEU A 393 -4.42 5.45 -21.39
N GLY A 394 -4.19 4.14 -21.42
CA GLY A 394 -5.23 3.17 -21.70
C GLY A 394 -6.16 2.93 -20.51
N GLU A 395 -6.92 1.86 -20.61
CA GLU A 395 -7.75 1.35 -19.54
C GLU A 395 -6.92 0.89 -18.33
N PRO A 396 -7.50 0.92 -17.10
CA PRO A 396 -6.91 0.27 -15.94
C PRO A 396 -6.45 -1.15 -16.27
N GLY A 397 -5.21 -1.48 -15.91
CA GLY A 397 -4.55 -2.73 -16.24
C GLY A 397 -3.60 -2.65 -17.44
N SER A 398 -3.56 -1.53 -18.15
CA SER A 398 -2.54 -1.26 -19.17
C SER A 398 -1.12 -1.35 -18.60
N VAL A 399 -0.17 -1.84 -19.40
CA VAL A 399 1.22 -2.01 -18.97
C VAL A 399 1.99 -0.69 -19.13
N LEU A 400 2.76 -0.31 -18.12
CA LEU A 400 3.60 0.89 -18.10
C LEU A 400 5.07 0.47 -18.05
N PHE A 401 5.87 0.97 -18.98
CA PHE A 401 7.32 0.78 -18.99
C PHE A 401 8.01 2.10 -18.67
N PHE A 402 8.78 2.13 -17.60
CA PHE A 402 9.45 3.34 -17.14
C PHE A 402 10.86 3.44 -17.71
N TYR A 403 11.05 4.40 -18.60
CA TYR A 403 12.30 4.69 -19.29
C TYR A 403 13.04 5.81 -18.57
N LYS A 404 14.21 5.52 -17.98
CA LYS A 404 15.11 6.55 -17.45
C LYS A 404 15.82 7.20 -18.64
N GLY A 405 15.68 8.52 -18.75
CA GLY A 405 16.38 9.31 -19.75
C GLY A 405 17.90 9.32 -19.56
N LYS A 406 18.59 10.24 -20.25
CA LYS A 406 20.02 10.42 -20.06
C LYS A 406 20.30 10.81 -18.60
N SER A 407 21.30 10.16 -18.02
CA SER A 407 21.71 10.27 -16.62
C SER A 407 23.24 10.28 -16.54
N LYS A 408 23.78 10.67 -15.38
CA LYS A 408 25.23 10.67 -15.14
C LYS A 408 25.78 9.27 -14.88
N HIS A 409 24.97 8.41 -14.28
CA HIS A 409 25.32 7.04 -13.91
C HIS A 409 24.32 6.04 -14.48
N ASP A 410 24.75 4.79 -14.61
CA ASP A 410 23.87 3.70 -14.99
C ASP A 410 22.82 3.40 -13.89
N PRO A 411 21.61 2.95 -14.26
CA PRO A 411 21.13 2.80 -15.64
C PRO A 411 20.89 4.16 -16.31
N SER A 412 21.38 4.30 -17.55
CA SER A 412 21.14 5.48 -18.39
C SER A 412 20.45 5.10 -19.70
N GLN A 413 19.47 5.90 -20.12
CA GLN A 413 18.76 5.69 -21.38
C GLN A 413 18.24 4.24 -21.50
N ALA A 414 17.51 3.78 -20.49
CA ALA A 414 17.06 2.39 -20.40
C ALA A 414 15.67 2.26 -19.78
N ILE A 415 14.93 1.24 -20.19
CA ILE A 415 13.72 0.80 -19.45
C ILE A 415 14.17 -0.02 -18.24
N THR A 416 13.66 0.35 -17.08
CA THR A 416 14.17 -0.10 -15.77
C THR A 416 13.10 -0.73 -14.89
N ALA A 417 11.85 -0.35 -15.06
CA ALA A 417 10.73 -0.84 -14.26
C ALA A 417 9.48 -1.04 -15.12
N VAL A 418 8.65 -1.98 -14.70
CA VAL A 418 7.33 -2.26 -15.27
C VAL A 418 6.28 -2.00 -14.20
N GLY A 419 5.20 -1.31 -14.59
CA GLY A 419 4.04 -1.10 -13.74
C GLY A 419 2.73 -1.41 -14.44
N ILE A 420 1.65 -1.52 -13.66
CA ILE A 420 0.29 -1.76 -14.15
C ILE A 420 -0.56 -0.54 -13.80
N PHE A 421 -1.05 0.13 -14.84
CA PHE A 421 -1.82 1.36 -14.72
C PHE A 421 -3.09 1.11 -13.90
N GLU A 422 -3.32 1.94 -12.89
CA GLU A 422 -4.55 1.93 -12.11
C GLU A 422 -5.52 2.99 -12.63
N GLU A 423 -5.10 4.25 -12.56
CA GLU A 423 -5.91 5.39 -12.95
C GLU A 423 -5.05 6.63 -13.13
N VAL A 424 -5.64 7.64 -13.78
CA VAL A 424 -5.06 8.97 -13.89
C VAL A 424 -6.10 10.01 -13.47
N ALA A 425 -5.66 10.94 -12.62
CA ALA A 425 -6.43 12.12 -12.25
C ALA A 425 -5.63 13.39 -12.56
N SER A 426 -6.31 14.53 -12.69
CA SER A 426 -5.67 15.83 -12.90
C SER A 426 -5.88 16.70 -11.68
N ALA A 427 -4.79 17.14 -11.06
CA ALA A 427 -4.80 18.08 -9.96
C ALA A 427 -4.60 19.51 -10.48
N SER A 428 -5.52 20.39 -10.11
CA SER A 428 -5.52 21.83 -10.44
C SER A 428 -5.06 22.71 -9.26
N SER A 429 -4.63 22.11 -8.15
CA SER A 429 -4.07 22.79 -6.98
C SER A 429 -3.13 21.87 -6.20
N THR A 430 -2.26 22.43 -5.36
CA THR A 430 -1.41 21.66 -4.43
C THR A 430 -2.27 20.80 -3.49
N LYS A 431 -3.40 21.33 -3.01
CA LYS A 431 -4.33 20.59 -2.17
C LYS A 431 -4.84 19.33 -2.89
N GLU A 432 -5.30 19.47 -4.14
CA GLU A 432 -5.73 18.33 -4.95
C GLU A 432 -4.58 17.34 -5.21
N LEU A 433 -3.35 17.81 -5.45
CA LEU A 433 -2.18 16.93 -5.60
C LEU A 433 -1.95 16.07 -4.35
N MET A 434 -2.02 16.68 -3.18
CA MET A 434 -1.85 15.98 -1.90
C MET A 434 -2.96 14.95 -1.71
N THR A 435 -4.22 15.35 -1.94
CA THR A 435 -5.38 14.45 -1.83
C THR A 435 -5.30 13.27 -2.81
N LEU A 436 -5.06 13.54 -4.09
CA LEU A 436 -5.01 12.52 -5.14
C LEU A 436 -3.80 11.59 -5.02
N SER A 437 -2.68 12.07 -4.48
CA SER A 437 -1.52 11.23 -4.23
C SER A 437 -1.65 10.36 -2.98
N GLY A 438 -2.57 10.68 -2.06
CA GLY A 438 -2.93 9.87 -0.90
C GLY A 438 -1.71 9.39 -0.09
N GLY A 439 -0.74 10.28 0.13
CA GLY A 439 0.50 10.01 0.86
C GLY A 439 1.49 9.10 0.14
N ARG A 440 1.16 8.59 -1.06
CA ARG A 440 2.03 7.74 -1.88
C ARG A 440 2.96 8.54 -2.78
N SER A 441 2.81 9.87 -2.81
CA SER A 441 3.78 10.76 -3.41
C SER A 441 5.13 10.63 -2.72
N VAL A 442 6.19 10.62 -3.51
CA VAL A 442 7.57 10.72 -3.03
C VAL A 442 8.02 12.18 -2.88
N TYR A 443 7.12 13.15 -3.04
CA TYR A 443 7.36 14.61 -2.96
C TYR A 443 6.74 15.22 -1.69
N SER A 444 7.43 16.16 -1.02
CA SER A 444 6.93 16.90 0.16
C SER A 444 5.90 17.95 -0.26
N GLU A 445 5.21 18.57 0.70
CA GLU A 445 4.34 19.71 0.41
C GLU A 445 5.11 20.83 -0.30
N GLU A 446 6.32 21.22 0.16
CA GLU A 446 7.06 22.31 -0.50
C GLU A 446 7.46 21.94 -1.94
N GLU A 447 7.83 20.67 -2.15
CA GLU A 447 8.09 20.16 -3.50
C GLU A 447 6.80 20.21 -4.34
N LEU A 448 5.66 19.77 -3.83
CA LEU A 448 4.38 19.80 -4.56
C LEU A 448 3.90 21.23 -4.84
N GLU A 449 4.10 22.16 -3.91
CA GLU A 449 3.83 23.59 -4.08
C GLU A 449 4.67 24.19 -5.21
N SER A 450 5.95 23.83 -5.29
CA SER A 450 6.85 24.29 -6.35
C SER A 450 6.39 23.86 -7.75
N TRP A 451 5.56 22.81 -7.85
CA TRP A 451 5.02 22.40 -9.13
C TRP A 451 3.91 23.33 -9.62
N ASN A 452 3.39 24.25 -8.80
CA ASN A 452 2.44 25.30 -9.21
C ASN A 452 1.23 24.76 -10.01
N ALA A 453 0.55 23.73 -9.50
CA ALA A 453 -0.67 23.21 -10.12
C ALA A 453 -1.74 24.30 -10.24
N SER A 454 -2.34 24.42 -11.42
CA SER A 454 -3.43 25.37 -11.67
C SER A 454 -4.46 24.78 -12.64
N LYS A 455 -5.64 25.38 -12.75
CA LYS A 455 -6.64 24.97 -13.76
C LYS A 455 -6.13 25.13 -15.20
N ALA A 456 -5.27 26.12 -15.44
CA ALA A 456 -4.69 26.37 -16.77
C ALA A 456 -3.53 25.40 -17.09
N ASP A 457 -2.87 24.88 -16.06
CA ASP A 457 -1.74 23.96 -16.17
C ASP A 457 -1.83 22.89 -15.08
N PRO A 458 -2.76 21.91 -15.24
CA PRO A 458 -2.96 20.88 -14.23
C PRO A 458 -1.87 19.81 -14.30
N ILE A 459 -1.63 19.15 -13.17
CA ILE A 459 -0.67 18.06 -13.05
C ILE A 459 -1.40 16.73 -13.02
N LYS A 460 -0.95 15.78 -13.83
CA LYS A 460 -1.48 14.42 -13.81
C LYS A 460 -0.87 13.62 -12.68
N VAL A 461 -1.74 12.92 -11.97
CA VAL A 461 -1.44 11.95 -10.92
C VAL A 461 -1.73 10.57 -11.48
N ILE A 462 -0.68 9.83 -11.83
CA ILE A 462 -0.78 8.48 -12.42
C ILE A 462 -0.53 7.46 -11.32
N ASN A 463 -1.56 6.68 -10.98
CA ASN A 463 -1.47 5.59 -10.02
C ASN A 463 -1.16 4.27 -10.75
N TYR A 464 -0.30 3.44 -10.17
CA TYR A 464 0.04 2.13 -10.74
C TYR A 464 0.56 1.14 -9.69
N LEU A 465 0.52 -0.15 -10.01
CA LEU A 465 1.24 -1.21 -9.28
C LEU A 465 2.63 -1.34 -9.88
N LEU A 466 3.69 -1.30 -9.08
CA LEU A 466 5.04 -1.68 -9.50
C LEU A 466 5.10 -3.20 -9.66
N ALA A 467 5.06 -3.70 -10.89
CA ALA A 467 5.02 -5.14 -11.18
C ALA A 467 6.41 -5.79 -11.10
N GLY A 468 7.47 -5.06 -11.46
CA GLY A 468 8.82 -5.56 -11.35
C GLY A 468 9.89 -4.59 -11.84
N TYR A 469 11.13 -4.89 -11.48
CA TYR A 469 12.31 -4.26 -12.05
C TYR A 469 12.86 -5.13 -13.17
N ILE A 470 13.45 -4.49 -14.19
CA ILE A 470 14.05 -5.18 -15.32
C ILE A 470 15.55 -5.25 -15.10
N GLU A 471 16.08 -6.46 -14.92
CA GLU A 471 17.49 -6.70 -14.64
C GLU A 471 18.03 -7.80 -15.60
N PRO A 472 19.01 -7.47 -16.47
CA PRO A 472 19.56 -6.14 -16.71
C PRO A 472 18.54 -5.20 -17.41
N PRO A 473 18.58 -3.88 -17.15
CA PRO A 473 17.75 -2.89 -17.83
C PRO A 473 17.82 -3.01 -19.36
N VAL A 474 16.74 -2.63 -20.05
CA VAL A 474 16.73 -2.68 -21.53
C VAL A 474 17.27 -1.37 -22.07
N SER A 475 18.49 -1.40 -22.61
CA SER A 475 19.21 -0.22 -23.09
C SER A 475 18.55 0.41 -24.33
N ILE A 476 18.85 1.68 -24.60
CA ILE A 476 18.37 2.36 -25.82
C ILE A 476 18.78 1.63 -27.11
N GLY A 477 19.94 0.96 -27.13
CA GLY A 477 20.37 0.12 -28.26
C GLY A 477 19.41 -1.03 -28.49
N GLU A 478 19.16 -1.83 -27.44
CA GLU A 478 18.21 -2.94 -27.49
C GLU A 478 16.78 -2.47 -27.81
N LEU A 479 16.35 -1.31 -27.30
CA LEU A 479 15.02 -0.77 -27.60
C LEU A 479 14.85 -0.40 -29.06
N LYS A 480 15.92 0.01 -29.74
CA LYS A 480 15.93 0.23 -31.20
C LYS A 480 15.90 -1.10 -31.95
N GLU A 481 16.69 -2.07 -31.52
CA GLU A 481 16.72 -3.42 -32.13
C GLU A 481 15.38 -4.15 -32.02
N ILE A 482 14.71 -4.05 -30.87
CA ILE A 482 13.38 -4.62 -30.64
C ILE A 482 12.31 -3.87 -31.45
N GLY A 483 12.57 -2.63 -31.85
CA GLY A 483 11.62 -1.75 -32.55
C GLY A 483 10.65 -1.02 -31.61
N VAL A 484 11.02 -0.82 -30.34
CA VAL A 484 10.26 0.03 -29.40
C VAL A 484 10.52 1.50 -29.71
N PHE A 485 11.76 1.85 -30.07
CA PHE A 485 12.15 3.19 -30.48
C PHE A 485 12.53 3.25 -31.95
N GLY A 486 12.16 4.37 -32.60
CA GLY A 486 12.71 4.75 -33.90
C GLY A 486 14.11 5.39 -33.76
N ALA A 487 14.39 6.39 -34.61
CA ALA A 487 15.70 7.06 -34.60
C ALA A 487 16.02 7.76 -33.26
N HIS A 488 15.03 8.41 -32.65
CA HIS A 488 15.15 9.19 -31.42
C HIS A 488 14.22 8.69 -30.31
N PRO A 489 14.65 8.74 -29.04
CA PRO A 489 13.80 8.34 -27.91
C PRO A 489 12.65 9.35 -27.71
N PRO A 490 11.41 8.89 -27.48
CA PRO A 490 10.27 9.75 -27.20
C PRO A 490 10.50 10.65 -25.96
N GLN A 491 10.02 11.89 -26.05
CA GLN A 491 10.08 12.87 -24.95
C GLN A 491 8.77 12.96 -24.15
N SER A 492 7.71 12.34 -24.65
CA SER A 492 6.39 12.24 -24.02
C SER A 492 5.99 10.77 -23.87
N ILE A 493 4.92 10.53 -23.12
CA ILE A 493 4.31 9.20 -23.02
C ILE A 493 3.88 8.75 -24.42
N PHE A 494 4.18 7.50 -24.77
CA PHE A 494 3.91 6.92 -26.08
C PHE A 494 3.41 5.47 -25.93
N GLU A 495 2.65 4.99 -26.91
CA GLU A 495 2.09 3.63 -26.91
C GLU A 495 3.07 2.64 -27.56
N ILE A 496 3.23 1.47 -26.96
CA ILE A 496 4.04 0.35 -27.46
C ILE A 496 3.08 -0.69 -28.02
N LYS A 497 2.96 -0.78 -29.34
CA LYS A 497 2.03 -1.69 -30.03
C LYS A 497 2.71 -2.99 -30.46
N GLU A 498 3.43 -2.95 -31.57
CA GLU A 498 3.94 -4.15 -32.25
C GLU A 498 5.08 -4.85 -31.50
N SER A 499 5.79 -4.11 -30.66
CA SER A 499 7.02 -4.56 -30.00
C SER A 499 6.80 -5.05 -28.56
N LEU A 500 5.55 -5.06 -28.08
CA LEU A 500 5.21 -5.36 -26.69
C LEU A 500 5.65 -6.78 -26.27
N GLN A 501 5.31 -7.80 -27.06
CA GLN A 501 5.60 -9.19 -26.70
C GLN A 501 7.12 -9.43 -26.59
N LYS A 502 7.89 -8.94 -27.55
CA LYS A 502 9.37 -9.01 -27.53
C LYS A 502 9.96 -8.30 -26.30
N LEU A 503 9.42 -7.14 -25.94
CA LEU A 503 9.87 -6.38 -24.77
C LEU A 503 9.55 -7.12 -23.46
N LEU A 504 8.35 -7.72 -23.35
CA LEU A 504 7.96 -8.50 -22.17
C LEU A 504 8.83 -9.76 -22.00
N GLU A 505 9.11 -10.48 -23.09
CA GLU A 505 10.03 -11.61 -23.09
C GLU A 505 11.44 -11.21 -22.64
N ARG A 506 11.93 -10.04 -23.09
CA ARG A 506 13.21 -9.46 -22.67
C ARG A 506 13.22 -9.00 -21.21
N ALA A 507 12.07 -8.61 -20.66
CA ALA A 507 11.96 -8.08 -19.30
C ALA A 507 12.18 -9.16 -18.21
N LYS A 508 11.99 -10.46 -18.53
CA LYS A 508 12.25 -11.60 -17.64
C LYS A 508 11.62 -11.46 -16.25
N LEU A 509 10.33 -11.18 -16.18
CA LEU A 509 9.60 -10.87 -14.92
C LEU A 509 9.33 -12.07 -14.00
N GLY A 510 9.87 -13.26 -14.31
CA GLY A 510 9.69 -14.46 -13.49
C GLY A 510 8.32 -15.14 -13.64
N PHE A 511 7.64 -14.93 -14.75
CA PHE A 511 6.45 -15.68 -15.19
C PHE A 511 6.30 -15.56 -16.71
N LYS A 512 5.50 -16.44 -17.33
CA LYS A 512 5.21 -16.37 -18.76
C LYS A 512 4.30 -15.17 -19.08
N THR A 513 4.74 -14.30 -19.97
CA THR A 513 3.98 -13.14 -20.48
C THR A 513 3.46 -13.41 -21.88
#